data_AF-A0A0G0IZE0-F1
#
_entry.id   AF-A0A0G0IZE0-F1
#
_cell.length_a   1.000
_cell.length_b   1.000
_cell.length_c   1.000
_cell.angle_alpha   90.00
_cell.angle_beta   90.00
_cell.angle_gamma   90.00
#
_symmetry.space_group_name_H-M   'P 1'
#
loop_
_entity.id
_entity.type
_entity.pdbx_description
1 polymer ?
#
loop_
_entity_poly.entity_id
_entity_poly.type
_entity_poly.pdbx_seq_one_letter_code
_entity_poly.pdbx_strand_id
1 'polypeptide(L)'
;MNKENTNIPWWQPGMQLFLRLSGWIGGPIVLAVFLGRYLDRRYDSDPWLFLATVGAAFVISMVALIKIGFEEFKKIEEENKKK
;
A
#
# COMPACT_ATOMS: atom_id res chain seq x y z
N MET A 1 -33.00 -19.53 14.68
CA MET A 1 -32.60 -18.13 14.97
C MET A 1 -31.09 -18.05 14.71
N ASN A 2 -30.50 -17.18 13.91
CA ASN A 2 -30.91 -16.11 13.00
C ASN A 2 -29.96 -16.19 11.80
N LYS A 3 -30.47 -16.03 10.57
CA LYS A 3 -29.61 -15.72 9.42
C LYS A 3 -29.30 -14.23 9.53
N GLU A 4 -28.19 -13.88 10.15
CA GLU A 4 -27.67 -12.51 10.08
C GLU A 4 -27.29 -12.24 8.62
N ASN A 5 -28.20 -11.58 7.91
CA ASN A 5 -27.88 -10.97 6.62
C ASN A 5 -26.97 -9.78 6.93
N THR A 6 -25.66 -10.01 6.96
CA THR A 6 -24.67 -8.93 6.99
C THR A 6 -24.76 -8.16 5.68
N ASN A 7 -25.64 -7.16 5.65
CA ASN A 7 -25.73 -6.18 4.58
C ASN A 7 -24.45 -5.35 4.58
N ILE A 8 -23.40 -5.86 3.94
CA ILE A 8 -22.17 -5.10 3.72
C ILE A 8 -22.52 -3.94 2.78
N PRO A 9 -22.30 -2.67 3.19
CA PRO A 9 -22.58 -1.53 2.34
C PRO A 9 -21.75 -1.58 1.05
N TRP A 10 -22.37 -1.24 -0.08
CA TRP A 10 -21.74 -1.29 -1.42
C TRP A 10 -20.47 -0.42 -1.56
N TRP A 11 -20.32 0.62 -0.73
CA TRP A 11 -19.17 1.52 -0.73
C TRP A 11 -17.99 0.99 0.08
N GLN A 12 -18.23 0.08 1.03
CA GLN A 12 -17.22 -0.38 1.98
C GLN A 12 -16.02 -1.06 1.30
N PRO A 13 -16.19 -1.96 0.31
CA PRO A 13 -15.07 -2.58 -0.38
C PRO A 13 -14.17 -1.58 -1.11
N GLY A 14 -14.79 -0.61 -1.81
CA GLY A 14 -14.06 0.45 -2.51
C GLY A 14 -13.26 1.33 -1.56
N MET A 15 -13.84 1.69 -0.41
CA MET A 15 -13.15 2.44 0.64
C MET A 15 -11.96 1.66 1.22
N GLN A 16 -12.14 0.36 1.46
CA GLN A 16 -11.08 -0.50 1.99
C GLN A 16 -9.92 -0.64 1.00
N LEU A 17 -10.21 -0.83 -0.30
CA LEU A 17 -9.17 -0.88 -1.34
C LEU A 17 -8.41 0.44 -1.43
N PHE A 18 -9.13 1.58 -1.45
CA PHE A 18 -8.53 2.90 -1.48
C PHE A 18 -7.57 3.11 -0.29
N LEU A 19 -8.03 2.85 0.93
CA LEU A 19 -7.19 3.00 2.13
C LEU A 19 -5.96 2.10 2.10
N ARG A 20 -6.10 0.85 1.61
CA ARG A 20 -4.98 -0.08 1.46
C ARG A 20 -3.94 0.46 0.45
N LEU A 21 -4.38 0.97 -0.70
CA LEU A 21 -3.49 1.54 -1.71
C LEU A 21 -2.82 2.83 -1.20
N SER A 22 -3.59 3.76 -0.65
CA SER A 22 -3.06 5.02 -0.07
C SER A 22 -2.08 4.77 1.06
N GLY A 23 -2.34 3.77 1.91
CA GLY A 23 -1.44 3.35 2.98
C GLY A 23 -0.09 2.87 2.44
N TRP A 24 -0.09 2.09 1.37
CA TRP A 24 1.14 1.61 0.72
C TRP A 24 1.86 2.67 -0.12
N ILE A 25 1.19 3.75 -0.53
CA ILE A 25 1.83 4.90 -1.20
C ILE A 25 2.47 5.81 -0.16
N GLY A 26 1.69 6.25 0.83
CA GLY A 26 2.12 7.23 1.82
C GLY A 26 3.05 6.66 2.88
N GLY A 27 2.74 5.45 3.38
CA GLY A 27 3.46 4.83 4.49
C GLY A 27 4.97 4.69 4.24
N PRO A 28 5.39 3.99 3.17
CA PRO A 28 6.81 3.81 2.86
C PRO A 28 7.54 5.14 2.64
N ILE A 29 6.92 6.12 1.98
CA ILE A 29 7.54 7.43 1.70
C ILE A 29 7.74 8.21 3.00
N VAL A 30 6.73 8.28 3.87
CA VAL A 30 6.85 8.94 5.17
C VAL A 30 7.96 8.29 5.99
N LEU A 31 8.00 6.96 6.06
CA LEU A 31 9.05 6.22 6.76
C LEU A 31 10.44 6.53 6.17
N ALA A 32 10.57 6.53 4.85
CA ALA A 32 11.82 6.80 4.16
C ALA A 32 12.34 8.22 4.36
N VAL A 33 11.45 9.21 4.45
CA VAL A 33 11.87 10.59 4.72
C VAL A 33 12.52 10.72 6.10
N PHE A 34 11.93 10.09 7.12
CA PHE A 34 12.50 10.09 8.46
C PHE A 34 13.81 9.29 8.53
N LEU A 35 13.83 8.08 7.97
CA LEU A 35 15.02 7.21 7.98
C LEU A 35 16.16 7.80 7.14
N GLY A 36 15.87 8.30 5.94
CA GLY A 36 16.86 8.85 5.03
C GLY A 36 17.56 10.07 5.60
N ARG A 37 16.80 11.02 6.18
CA ARG A 37 17.38 12.19 6.86
C ARG A 37 18.19 11.82 8.11
N TYR A 38 17.77 10.79 8.83
CA TYR A 38 18.52 10.30 9.99
C TYR A 38 19.84 9.67 9.56
N LEU A 39 19.84 8.86 8.49
CA LEU A 39 21.04 8.24 7.93
C LEU A 39 22.01 9.30 7.40
N ASP A 40 21.53 10.26 6.61
CA ASP A 40 22.42 11.27 6.05
C ASP A 40 23.14 12.08 7.14
N ARG A 41 22.42 12.51 8.19
CA ARG A 41 23.03 13.19 9.34
C ARG A 41 24.04 12.33 10.10
N ARG A 42 23.84 11.01 10.12
CA ARG A 42 24.70 10.08 10.86
C ARG A 42 26.02 9.81 10.13
N TYR A 43 25.99 9.85 8.79
CA TYR A 43 27.11 9.49 7.92
C TYR A 43 27.69 10.67 7.14
N ASP A 44 27.17 11.88 7.35
CA ASP A 44 27.57 13.11 6.64
C ASP A 44 27.51 12.95 5.11
N SER A 45 26.49 12.20 4.67
CA SER A 45 26.29 11.79 3.27
C SER A 45 25.20 12.60 2.56
N ASP A 46 24.77 13.72 3.15
CA ASP A 46 23.68 14.55 2.64
C ASP A 46 23.88 14.90 1.14
N PRO A 47 22.92 14.64 0.23
CA PRO A 47 21.60 14.01 0.41
C PRO A 47 21.50 12.59 -0.21
N TRP A 48 22.59 11.84 -0.28
CA TRP A 48 22.65 10.58 -1.04
C TRP A 48 21.90 9.42 -0.38
N LEU A 49 22.01 9.23 0.95
CA LEU A 49 21.28 8.16 1.62
C LEU A 49 19.79 8.49 1.73
N PHE A 50 19.43 9.77 1.86
CA PHE A 50 18.04 10.19 1.73
C PHE A 50 17.48 9.81 0.36
N LEU A 51 18.18 10.15 -0.72
CA LEU A 51 17.72 9.84 -2.07
C LEU A 51 17.60 8.34 -2.31
N ALA A 52 18.59 7.56 -1.86
CA ALA A 52 18.56 6.10 -1.96
C ALA A 52 17.39 5.49 -1.17
N THR A 53 17.14 5.98 0.05
CA THR A 53 16.07 5.48 0.93
C THR A 53 14.69 5.80 0.37
N VAL A 54 14.48 7.03 -0.12
CA VAL A 54 13.23 7.44 -0.77
C VAL A 54 13.02 6.65 -2.07
N GLY A 55 14.07 6.48 -2.88
CA GLY A 55 14.01 5.66 -4.09
C GLY A 55 13.63 4.21 -3.80
N ALA A 56 14.22 3.59 -2.77
CA ALA A 56 13.87 2.24 -2.34
C ALA A 56 12.40 2.14 -1.87
N ALA A 57 11.92 3.12 -1.09
CA ALA A 57 10.54 3.16 -0.65
C ALA A 57 9.54 3.34 -1.80
N PHE A 58 9.91 4.11 -2.82
CA PHE A 58 9.10 4.22 -4.04
C PHE A 58 8.96 2.88 -4.75
N VAL A 59 10.06 2.14 -4.92
CA VAL A 59 10.04 0.79 -5.53
C VAL A 59 9.19 -0.17 -4.69
N ILE A 60 9.32 -0.15 -3.36
CA ILE A 60 8.50 -0.97 -2.46
C ILE A 60 7.01 -0.65 -2.64
N SER A 61 6.68 0.64 -2.72
CA SER A 61 5.30 1.10 -2.95
C SER A 61 4.75 0.57 -4.27
N MET A 62 5.53 0.67 -5.36
CA MET A 62 5.13 0.14 -6.68
C MET A 62 4.87 -1.37 -6.65
N VAL A 63 5.79 -2.14 -6.06
CA VAL A 63 5.65 -3.61 -5.97
C VAL A 63 4.41 -3.99 -5.14
N ALA A 64 4.15 -3.27 -4.05
CA ALA A 64 2.96 -3.48 -3.22
C ALA A 64 1.68 -3.19 -4.00
N LEU A 65 1.62 -2.07 -4.72
CA LEU A 65 0.46 -1.71 -5.56
C LEU A 65 0.18 -2.76 -6.63
N ILE A 66 1.21 -3.22 -7.33
CA ILE A 66 1.09 -4.27 -8.35
C ILE A 66 0.52 -5.56 -7.73
N LYS A 67 1.06 -5.98 -6.58
CA LYS A 67 0.58 -7.18 -5.87
C LYS A 67 -0.89 -7.06 -5.45
N ILE A 68 -1.28 -5.92 -4.88
CA ILE A 68 -2.66 -5.67 -4.46
C ILE A 68 -3.59 -5.64 -5.67
N GLY A 69 -3.16 -5.01 -6.77
CA GLY A 69 -3.92 -4.99 -8.02
C GLY A 69 -4.18 -6.40 -8.56
N PHE A 70 -3.15 -7.25 -8.63
CA PHE A 70 -3.32 -8.64 -9.06
C PHE A 70 -4.21 -9.47 -8.10
N GLU A 71 -4.08 -9.25 -6.79
CA GLU A 71 -4.94 -9.88 -5.78
C GLU A 71 -6.41 -9.50 -6.00
N GLU A 72 -6.68 -8.22 -6.28
CA GLU A 72 -8.02 -7.70 -6.52
C GLU A 72 -8.61 -8.22 -7.83
N PHE A 73 -7.83 -8.24 -8.91
CA PHE A 73 -8.27 -8.82 -10.19
C PHE A 73 -8.66 -10.29 -10.03
N LYS A 74 -7.86 -11.07 -9.30
CA LYS A 74 -8.15 -12.48 -9.05
C LYS A 74 -9.43 -12.69 -8.24
N LYS A 75 -9.68 -11.84 -7.22
CA LYS A 75 -10.94 -11.88 -6.45
C LYS A 75 -12.15 -11.63 -7.35
N ILE A 76 -12.08 -10.62 -8.21
CA ILE A 76 -13.16 -10.29 -9.16
C ILE A 76 -13.42 -11.46 -10.12
N GLU A 77 -12.36 -12.13 -10.60
CA GLU A 77 -12.49 -13.30 -11.48
C GLU A 77 -13.17 -14.48 -10.75
N GLU A 78 -12.79 -14.76 -9.50
CA GLU A 78 -13.37 -15.83 -8.69
C GLU A 78 -14.84 -15.56 -8.31
N GLU A 79 -15.19 -14.31 -8.01
CA GLU A 79 -16.57 -13.90 -7.76
C GLU A 79 -17.45 -14.05 -9.01
N ASN A 80 -16.92 -13.72 -10.19
CA ASN A 80 -17.64 -13.92 -11.45
C ASN A 80 -17.82 -15.40 -11.81
N LYS A 81 -16.85 -16.28 -11.51
CA LYS A 81 -16.98 -17.74 -11.75
C LYS A 81 -17.96 -18.43 -10.81
N LYS A 82 -18.24 -17.86 -9.63
CA LYS A 82 -19.19 -18.40 -8.64
C LYS A 82 -20.63 -17.95 -8.87
N LYS A 83 -20.85 -16.92 -9.69
CA LYS A 83 -22.19 -16.51 -10.16
C LYS A 83 -22.58 -17.28 -11.40
#